data_AF-A0A654AVP7-F1
#
_entry.id   AF-A0A654AVP7-F1
#
_cell.length_a   1.000
_cell.length_b   1.000
_cell.length_c   1.000
_cell.angle_alpha   90.00
_cell.angle_beta   90.00
_cell.angle_gamma   90.00
#
_symmetry.space_group_name_H-M   'P 1'
#
loop_
_entity.id
_entity.type
_entity.pdbx_description
1 polymer ?
#
loop_
_entity_poly.entity_id
_entity_poly.type
_entity_poly.pdbx_seq_one_letter_code
_entity_poly.pdbx_strand_id
1 'polypeptide(L)'
;MPLTADRNTPQAASEVVVAGVGANVRIFAGALLVANATGFAVPGHEASGLAYIGRAEEYVDNRDGAAGAKSVEIRRGKAFKWENNGSITQAHLFRSAYIVDDQTVAADDNEGARSVAGQIVAIDADGVWVE
;
A
#
# COMPACT_ATOMS: atom_id res chain seq x y z
N MET A 1 -6.48 -30.66 -1.26
CA MET A 1 -6.47 -31.54 -2.44
C MET A 1 -6.10 -30.69 -3.65
N PRO A 2 -5.11 -31.10 -4.46
CA PRO A 2 -4.79 -30.42 -5.72
C PRO A 2 -5.87 -30.66 -6.78
N LEU A 3 -5.81 -29.90 -7.88
CA LEU A 3 -6.74 -30.03 -9.02
C LEU A 3 -6.77 -31.47 -9.55
N THR A 4 -7.95 -32.06 -9.71
CA THR A 4 -8.17 -33.39 -10.31
C THR A 4 -8.83 -33.33 -11.70
N ALA A 5 -9.18 -32.13 -12.16
CA ALA A 5 -9.72 -31.86 -13.50
C ALA A 5 -9.41 -30.41 -13.90
N ASP A 6 -9.53 -30.10 -15.20
CA ASP A 6 -9.29 -28.76 -15.73
C ASP A 6 -10.23 -27.73 -15.09
N ARG A 7 -9.65 -26.63 -14.57
CA ARG A 7 -10.41 -25.50 -14.01
C ARG A 7 -10.21 -24.27 -14.88
N ASN A 8 -11.28 -23.77 -15.48
CA ASN A 8 -11.27 -22.48 -16.14
C ASN A 8 -11.11 -21.37 -15.08
N THR A 9 -9.89 -20.82 -14.97
CA THR A 9 -9.55 -19.79 -13.97
C THR A 9 -9.70 -18.42 -14.62
N PRO A 10 -10.68 -17.60 -14.22
CA PRO A 10 -10.84 -16.26 -14.77
C PRO A 10 -9.63 -15.39 -14.37
N GLN A 11 -9.15 -14.60 -15.33
CA GLN A 11 -8.13 -13.56 -15.10
C GLN A 11 -8.81 -12.19 -15.10
N ALA A 12 -8.32 -11.28 -14.25
CA ALA A 12 -8.73 -9.88 -14.23
C ALA A 12 -7.48 -9.02 -14.09
N ALA A 13 -7.47 -7.85 -14.74
CA ALA A 13 -6.43 -6.86 -14.51
C ALA A 13 -6.59 -6.29 -13.10
N SER A 14 -5.55 -6.35 -12.28
CA SER A 14 -5.56 -5.85 -10.91
C SER A 14 -5.00 -4.42 -10.79
N GLU A 15 -4.98 -3.65 -11.89
CA GLU A 15 -4.49 -2.27 -11.90
C GLU A 15 -5.35 -1.37 -11.01
N VAL A 16 -6.65 -1.62 -10.97
CA VAL A 16 -7.60 -0.92 -10.12
C VAL A 16 -8.38 -1.97 -9.33
N VAL A 17 -8.30 -1.88 -8.01
CA VAL A 17 -9.00 -2.77 -7.09
C VAL A 17 -9.84 -1.95 -6.13
N VAL A 18 -11.00 -2.48 -5.78
CA VAL A 18 -11.87 -1.88 -4.78
C VAL A 18 -11.78 -2.71 -3.51
N ALA A 19 -11.43 -2.06 -2.40
CA ALA A 19 -11.31 -2.71 -1.10
C ALA A 19 -12.22 -2.02 -0.07
N GLY A 20 -12.74 -2.80 0.88
CA GLY A 20 -13.48 -2.27 2.01
C GLY A 20 -12.55 -1.49 2.94
N VAL A 21 -12.98 -0.32 3.39
CA VAL A 21 -12.24 0.53 4.32
C VAL A 21 -12.38 0.02 5.75
N GLY A 22 -11.31 0.05 6.54
CA GLY A 22 -11.34 -0.29 7.95
C GLY A 22 -12.32 0.56 8.76
N ALA A 23 -12.75 0.07 9.94
CA ALA A 23 -13.62 0.82 10.83
C ALA A 23 -12.87 2.01 11.46
N ASN A 24 -13.55 3.14 11.67
CA ASN A 24 -12.99 4.34 12.30
C ASN A 24 -11.81 4.98 11.55
N VAL A 25 -11.72 4.74 10.23
CA VAL A 25 -10.59 5.17 9.41
C VAL A 25 -11.02 6.21 8.38
N ARG A 26 -10.11 7.15 8.09
CA ARG A 26 -10.24 8.14 7.03
C ARG A 26 -9.11 7.92 6.03
N ILE A 27 -9.44 7.89 4.74
CA ILE A 27 -8.48 7.76 3.64
C ILE A 27 -8.53 9.04 2.82
N PHE A 28 -7.36 9.63 2.60
CA PHE A 28 -7.21 10.76 1.70
C PHE A 28 -6.93 10.27 0.27
N ALA A 29 -7.47 10.99 -0.72
CA ALA A 29 -7.06 10.78 -2.11
C ALA A 29 -5.56 11.05 -2.23
N GLY A 30 -4.80 10.14 -2.81
CA GLY A 30 -3.35 10.23 -2.84
C GLY A 30 -2.62 9.37 -1.81
N ALA A 31 -3.29 8.96 -0.73
CA ALA A 31 -2.66 8.26 0.37
C ALA A 31 -2.15 6.86 -0.02
N LEU A 32 -1.05 6.46 0.61
CA LEU A 32 -0.56 5.09 0.64
C LEU A 32 -1.53 4.24 1.45
N LEU A 33 -1.99 3.14 0.85
CA LEU A 33 -2.91 2.21 1.47
C LEU A 33 -2.23 0.87 1.73
N VAL A 34 -2.61 0.31 2.88
CA VAL A 34 -2.23 -1.03 3.30
C VAL A 34 -3.46 -1.85 3.64
N ALA A 35 -3.39 -3.15 3.40
CA ALA A 35 -4.31 -4.10 4.00
C ALA A 35 -3.79 -4.49 5.38
N ASN A 36 -4.65 -4.31 6.39
CA ASN A 36 -4.38 -4.78 7.74
C ASN A 36 -4.54 -6.32 7.85
N ALA A 37 -4.28 -6.87 9.04
CA ALA A 37 -4.41 -8.32 9.29
C ALA A 37 -5.82 -8.89 9.03
N THR A 38 -6.85 -8.04 9.03
CA THR A 38 -8.24 -8.43 8.72
C THR A 38 -8.62 -8.24 7.25
N GLY A 39 -7.69 -7.78 6.41
CA GLY A 39 -7.88 -7.62 4.96
C GLY A 39 -8.60 -6.34 4.53
N PHE A 40 -8.77 -5.36 5.43
CA PHE A 40 -9.38 -4.07 5.11
C PHE A 40 -8.33 -3.02 4.78
N ALA A 41 -8.69 -2.10 3.88
CA ALA A 41 -7.86 -0.97 3.50
C ALA A 41 -7.80 0.06 4.64
N VAL A 42 -6.59 0.38 5.06
CA VAL A 42 -6.28 1.43 6.02
C VAL A 42 -5.10 2.27 5.50
N PRO A 43 -4.95 3.53 5.95
CA PRO A 43 -3.76 4.34 5.69
C PRO A 43 -2.49 3.63 6.12
N GLY A 44 -1.43 3.85 5.35
CA GLY A 44 -0.08 3.45 5.71
C GLY A 44 0.30 3.98 7.09
N HIS A 45 0.88 3.11 7.90
CA HIS A 45 1.46 3.48 9.18
C HIS A 45 2.55 2.46 9.53
N GLU A 46 3.41 2.83 10.48
CA GLU A 46 4.41 1.95 11.02
C GLU A 46 3.75 0.81 11.81
N ALA A 47 3.65 -0.36 11.19
CA ALA A 47 3.35 -1.62 11.83
C ALA A 47 3.91 -2.79 11.01
N SER A 48 4.08 -3.94 11.68
CA SER A 48 4.50 -5.19 11.06
C SER A 48 3.31 -5.96 10.49
N GLY A 49 3.55 -6.73 9.43
CA GLY A 49 2.52 -7.59 8.82
C GLY A 49 1.45 -6.85 8.00
N LEU A 50 1.69 -5.57 7.66
CA LEU A 50 0.84 -4.83 6.74
C LEU A 50 1.19 -5.21 5.30
N ALA A 51 0.18 -5.41 4.45
CA ALA A 51 0.40 -5.66 3.04
C ALA A 51 0.15 -4.38 2.23
N TYR A 52 1.14 -3.89 1.49
CA TYR A 52 0.96 -2.75 0.60
C TYR A 52 -0.05 -3.06 -0.51
N ILE A 53 -1.09 -2.24 -0.58
CA ILE A 53 -2.17 -2.40 -1.56
C ILE A 53 -2.27 -1.25 -2.55
N GLY A 54 -1.36 -0.26 -2.56
CA GLY A 54 -1.31 0.79 -3.58
C GLY A 54 -1.71 2.17 -3.08
N ARG A 55 -2.18 3.01 -4.01
CA ARG A 55 -2.53 4.42 -3.78
C ARG A 55 -4.04 4.64 -3.90
N ALA A 56 -4.63 5.36 -2.95
CA ALA A 56 -6.03 5.76 -2.98
C ALA A 56 -6.30 6.74 -4.14
N GLU A 57 -7.28 6.43 -4.99
CA GLU A 57 -7.72 7.34 -6.07
C GLU A 57 -8.80 8.32 -5.60
N GLU A 58 -9.49 8.02 -4.49
CA GLU A 58 -10.57 8.83 -3.94
C GLU A 58 -10.43 9.07 -2.44
N TYR A 59 -11.13 10.09 -1.95
CA TYR A 59 -11.26 10.39 -0.53
C TYR A 59 -12.43 9.60 0.06
N VAL A 60 -12.18 8.85 1.13
CA VAL A 60 -13.22 8.06 1.82
C VAL A 60 -13.15 8.29 3.32
N ASP A 61 -14.29 8.64 3.90
CA ASP A 61 -14.41 8.86 5.34
C ASP A 61 -15.28 7.77 5.98
N ASN A 62 -14.67 6.79 6.63
CA ASN A 62 -15.36 5.70 7.34
C ASN A 62 -15.20 5.83 8.87
N ARG A 63 -15.04 7.06 9.39
CA ARG A 63 -14.82 7.29 10.82
C ARG A 63 -15.96 6.87 11.73
N ASP A 64 -17.20 6.91 11.22
CA ASP A 64 -18.40 6.54 11.98
C ASP A 64 -18.97 5.16 11.57
N GLY A 65 -18.25 4.43 10.72
CA GLY A 65 -18.73 3.19 10.09
C GLY A 65 -17.98 1.93 10.57
N ALA A 66 -18.65 0.79 10.46
CA ALA A 66 -18.02 -0.52 10.64
C ALA A 66 -17.03 -0.82 9.50
N ALA A 67 -16.16 -1.81 9.71
CA ALA A 67 -15.22 -2.24 8.68
C ALA A 67 -15.96 -2.74 7.44
N GLY A 68 -15.61 -2.22 6.26
CA GLY A 68 -16.28 -2.53 5.00
C GLY A 68 -17.60 -1.79 4.76
N ALA A 69 -18.00 -0.85 5.62
CA ALA A 69 -19.20 -0.03 5.38
C ALA A 69 -19.03 0.93 4.19
N LYS A 70 -17.79 1.31 3.89
CA LYS A 70 -17.41 2.02 2.67
C LYS A 70 -16.31 1.28 1.95
N SER A 71 -16.24 1.48 0.65
CA SER A 71 -15.17 0.99 -0.22
C SER A 71 -14.33 2.14 -0.75
N VAL A 72 -13.09 1.85 -1.11
CA VAL A 72 -12.17 2.78 -1.75
C VAL A 72 -11.60 2.16 -3.02
N GLU A 73 -11.53 2.96 -4.09
CA GLU A 73 -10.79 2.62 -5.29
C GLU A 73 -9.28 2.83 -5.09
N ILE A 74 -8.52 1.78 -5.40
CA ILE A 74 -7.07 1.71 -5.18
C ILE A 74 -6.38 1.34 -6.48
N ARG A 75 -5.35 2.11 -6.84
CA ARG A 75 -4.51 1.80 -7.99
C ARG A 75 -3.23 1.07 -7.57
N ARG A 76 -2.88 0.02 -8.30
CA ARG A 76 -1.72 -0.86 -8.06
C ARG A 76 -0.93 -1.15 -9.34
N GLY A 77 0.30 -1.66 -9.16
CA GLY A 77 1.15 -2.11 -10.26
C GLY A 77 1.72 -0.97 -11.09
N LYS A 78 1.88 0.21 -10.48
CA LYS A 78 2.52 1.39 -11.09
C LYS A 78 3.42 2.01 -10.03
N ALA A 79 4.48 2.66 -10.49
CA ALA A 79 5.34 3.43 -9.62
C ALA A 79 4.61 4.69 -9.11
N PHE A 80 4.53 4.85 -7.81
CA PHE A 80 4.00 6.05 -7.16
C PHE A 80 5.11 6.81 -6.44
N LYS A 81 5.08 8.13 -6.52
CA LYS A 81 6.05 8.99 -5.85
C LYS A 81 5.61 9.24 -4.41
N TRP A 82 6.48 8.88 -3.47
CA TRP A 82 6.31 9.05 -2.03
C TRP A 82 7.39 9.97 -1.47
N GLU A 83 7.13 10.54 -0.29
CA GLU A 83 8.09 11.35 0.43
C GLU A 83 9.18 10.46 1.05
N ASN A 84 10.43 10.93 1.02
CA ASN A 84 11.55 10.21 1.63
C ASN A 84 11.75 10.75 3.04
N ASN A 85 11.79 9.88 4.05
CA ASN A 85 12.13 10.29 5.42
C ASN A 85 13.61 10.75 5.57
N GLY A 86 14.40 10.71 4.49
CA GLY A 86 15.81 11.09 4.43
C GLY A 86 16.77 9.90 4.48
N SER A 87 16.27 8.67 4.70
CA SER A 87 17.10 7.46 4.77
C SER A 87 17.38 6.85 3.39
N ILE A 88 16.53 7.09 2.39
CA ILE A 88 16.69 6.51 1.05
C ILE A 88 17.75 7.31 0.28
N THR A 89 18.80 6.61 -0.13
CA THR A 89 19.90 7.12 -0.98
C THR A 89 19.99 6.35 -2.30
N GLN A 90 20.83 6.81 -3.22
CA GLN A 90 21.07 6.15 -4.52
C GLN A 90 21.42 4.66 -4.39
N ALA A 91 22.04 4.25 -3.28
CA ALA A 91 22.38 2.86 -3.02
C ALA A 91 21.16 1.94 -2.80
N HIS A 92 20.00 2.51 -2.50
CA HIS A 92 18.74 1.80 -2.27
C HIS A 92 17.89 1.68 -3.54
N LEU A 93 18.38 2.16 -4.70
CA LEU A 93 17.72 1.90 -5.97
C LEU A 93 17.57 0.38 -6.19
N PHE A 94 16.38 -0.05 -6.60
CA PHE A 94 15.96 -1.44 -6.72
C PHE A 94 15.97 -2.26 -5.41
N ARG A 95 16.03 -1.60 -4.25
CA ARG A 95 15.82 -2.24 -2.93
C ARG A 95 14.39 -2.01 -2.45
N SER A 96 14.01 -2.74 -1.42
CA SER A 96 12.71 -2.59 -0.76
C SER A 96 12.64 -1.24 -0.05
N ALA A 97 11.54 -0.51 -0.26
CA ALA A 97 11.13 0.62 0.57
C ALA A 97 10.24 0.12 1.71
N TYR A 98 10.25 0.82 2.83
CA TYR A 98 9.45 0.52 4.01
C TYR A 98 8.49 1.65 4.34
N ILE A 99 7.32 1.30 4.85
CA ILE A 99 6.23 2.25 5.13
C ILE A 99 6.50 2.95 6.46
N VAL A 100 6.52 4.28 6.45
CA VAL A 100 6.56 5.10 7.67
C VAL A 100 5.16 5.59 8.01
N ASP A 101 4.52 6.23 7.04
CA ASP A 101 3.15 6.76 7.14
C ASP A 101 2.43 6.69 5.78
N ASP A 102 1.31 7.38 5.65
CA ASP A 102 0.46 7.36 4.46
C ASP A 102 0.97 8.22 3.29
N GLN A 103 2.13 8.87 3.43
CA GLN A 103 2.83 9.60 2.37
C GLN A 103 4.35 9.39 2.34
N THR A 104 4.96 8.81 3.38
CA THR A 104 6.41 8.74 3.61
C THR A 104 6.93 7.30 3.63
N VAL A 105 8.11 7.09 3.03
CA VAL A 105 8.83 5.82 2.99
C VAL A 105 10.27 5.93 3.56
N ALA A 106 10.80 4.78 3.99
CA ALA A 106 12.13 4.60 4.56
C ALA A 106 12.94 3.51 3.84
N ALA A 107 14.25 3.51 4.07
CA ALA A 107 15.19 2.51 3.55
C ALA A 107 15.34 1.27 4.46
N ASP A 108 14.89 1.37 5.71
CA ASP A 108 15.01 0.34 6.75
C ASP A 108 13.65 -0.06 7.34
N ASP A 109 13.59 -1.28 7.86
CA ASP A 109 12.41 -1.89 8.45
C ASP A 109 12.20 -1.53 9.93
N ASN A 110 13.04 -0.66 10.50
CA ASN A 110 13.07 -0.33 11.92
C ASN A 110 13.00 -1.58 12.83
N GLU A 111 13.93 -2.52 12.66
CA GLU A 111 13.99 -3.79 13.41
C GLU A 111 12.73 -4.67 13.23
N GLY A 112 12.07 -4.55 12.08
CA GLY A 112 10.85 -5.28 11.73
C GLY A 112 9.55 -4.60 12.15
N ALA A 113 9.61 -3.35 12.62
CA ALA A 113 8.42 -2.56 12.95
C ALA A 113 7.72 -1.99 11.69
N ARG A 114 8.43 -1.83 10.57
CA ARG A 114 7.86 -1.31 9.31
C ARG A 114 7.65 -2.40 8.28
N SER A 115 6.50 -2.35 7.62
CA SER A 115 6.18 -3.24 6.50
C SER A 115 6.74 -2.72 5.18
N VAL A 116 6.95 -3.62 4.23
CA VAL A 116 7.47 -3.28 2.90
C VAL A 116 6.40 -2.53 2.10
N ALA A 117 6.76 -1.35 1.60
CA ALA A 117 5.94 -0.51 0.71
C ALA A 117 6.01 -0.99 -0.74
N GLY A 118 7.12 -1.57 -1.17
CA GLY A 118 7.35 -1.98 -2.55
C GLY A 118 8.83 -1.86 -2.92
N GLN A 119 9.13 -1.83 -4.21
CA GLN A 119 10.51 -1.68 -4.70
C GLN A 119 10.77 -0.25 -5.17
N ILE A 120 11.93 0.31 -4.81
CA ILE A 120 12.35 1.64 -5.26
C ILE A 120 12.80 1.57 -6.72
N VAL A 121 12.11 2.26 -7.62
CA VAL A 121 12.40 2.25 -9.06
C VAL A 121 13.12 3.51 -9.55
N ALA A 122 12.93 4.64 -8.88
CA ALA A 122 13.60 5.90 -9.16
C ALA A 122 13.65 6.79 -7.92
N ILE A 123 14.65 7.66 -7.84
CA ILE A 123 14.85 8.59 -6.72
C ILE A 123 14.99 9.98 -7.34
N ASP A 124 14.07 10.89 -7.00
CA ASP A 124 14.11 12.29 -7.37
C ASP A 124 14.50 13.15 -6.16
N ALA A 125 14.84 14.42 -6.41
CA ALA A 125 15.09 15.39 -5.34
C ALA A 125 13.88 15.60 -4.42
N ASP A 126 12.66 15.50 -4.98
CA ASP A 126 11.41 15.75 -4.26
C ASP A 126 10.71 14.49 -3.76
N GLY A 127 11.30 13.29 -3.91
CA GLY A 127 10.68 12.05 -3.46
C GLY A 127 11.20 10.78 -4.14
N VAL A 128 10.63 9.64 -3.76
CA VAL A 128 11.06 8.31 -4.22
C VAL A 128 9.91 7.60 -4.90
N TRP A 129 10.16 7.03 -6.07
CA TRP A 129 9.21 6.24 -6.82
C TRP A 129 9.26 4.79 -6.35
N VAL A 130 8.12 4.26 -5.91
CA VAL A 130 7.96 2.89 -5.42
C VAL A 130 6.88 2.17 -6.22
N GLU A 131 7.22 0.97 -6.72
CA GLU A 131 6.33 0.05 -7.44
C GLU A 131 5.90 -1.13 -6.54
#